data_AF-A0A4Y9Q973-F1
#
_entry.id   AF-A0A4Y9Q973-F1
#
_cell.length_a   1.000
_cell.length_b   1.000
_cell.length_c   1.000
_cell.angle_alpha   90.00
_cell.angle_beta   90.00
_cell.angle_gamma   90.00
#
_symmetry.space_group_name_H-M   'P 1'
#
loop_
_entity.id
_entity.type
_entity.pdbx_description
1 polymer ?
#
loop_
_entity_poly.entity_id
_entity_poly.type
_entity_poly.pdbx_seq_one_letter_code
_entity_poly.pdbx_strand_id
1 'polypeptide(L)'
;MSTAGLPTIWELVADGAATLPEPFSRAALINWVSARRPDVGVSSIAAHIQFATANATHTGHNPFADREPLLNRVGRGQYVRYREVDGGTSPGAVVRSGRVVLVGSSGATASESGAAGQIFRSDGFARAREHAVHSRLPWFVLSAKHGLLDPADVISPFEIQIDDQPAAYRTAWGEWVVAQLADRLQLDGVTVEVHGGVDFAQPLRQPLARRGAVLDIPLPGTWRDSGPAEERAGPVDAPVRAALERLRNLVGRHGSAS
;
A
#
# COMPACT_ATOMS: atom_id res chain seq x y z
N MET A 1 24.27 -34.71 -25.49
CA MET A 1 23.34 -35.72 -24.96
C MET A 1 22.23 -34.97 -24.25
N SER A 2 21.06 -34.93 -24.90
CA SER A 2 19.95 -34.05 -24.59
C SER A 2 19.19 -34.52 -23.35
N THR A 3 19.22 -33.74 -22.27
CA THR A 3 18.38 -33.93 -21.08
C THR A 3 16.94 -33.61 -21.43
N ALA A 4 16.20 -34.62 -21.88
CA ALA A 4 14.77 -34.53 -22.09
C ALA A 4 14.03 -34.50 -20.75
N GLY A 5 13.21 -33.47 -20.53
CA GLY A 5 11.90 -33.61 -19.90
C GLY A 5 11.70 -33.16 -18.44
N LEU A 6 12.73 -32.72 -17.70
CA LEU A 6 12.51 -32.20 -16.35
C LEU A 6 12.28 -30.68 -16.37
N PRO A 7 11.23 -30.17 -15.68
CA PRO A 7 10.96 -28.74 -15.62
C PRO A 7 12.16 -28.00 -14.99
N THR A 8 12.50 -26.87 -15.59
CA THR A 8 13.55 -25.96 -15.16
C THR A 8 13.20 -25.32 -13.81
N ILE A 9 14.20 -24.76 -13.12
CA ILE A 9 13.97 -24.04 -11.86
C ILE A 9 12.98 -22.88 -12.08
N TRP A 10 13.06 -22.21 -13.24
CA TRP A 10 12.15 -21.12 -13.60
C TRP A 10 10.70 -21.58 -13.75
N GLU A 11 10.46 -22.68 -14.48
CA GLU A 11 9.11 -23.27 -14.65
C GLU A 11 8.53 -23.72 -13.31
N LEU A 12 9.35 -24.32 -12.44
CA LEU A 12 8.91 -24.74 -11.11
C LEU A 12 8.62 -23.56 -10.17
N VAL A 13 9.34 -22.44 -10.33
CA VAL A 13 9.03 -21.18 -9.63
C VAL A 13 7.71 -20.60 -10.13
N ALA A 14 7.44 -20.66 -11.44
CA ALA A 14 6.19 -20.20 -12.04
C ALA A 14 5.00 -21.05 -11.54
N ASP A 15 5.12 -22.36 -11.60
CA ASP A 15 4.11 -23.31 -11.11
C ASP A 15 3.87 -23.13 -9.60
N GLY A 16 4.93 -22.94 -8.82
CA GLY A 16 4.84 -22.65 -7.39
C GLY A 16 4.10 -21.35 -7.10
N ALA A 17 4.39 -20.30 -7.84
CA ALA A 17 3.71 -19.00 -7.71
C ALA A 17 2.22 -19.08 -8.09
N ALA A 18 1.85 -19.95 -9.03
CA ALA A 18 0.46 -20.18 -9.43
C ALA A 18 -0.32 -21.09 -8.46
N THR A 19 0.38 -21.96 -7.72
CA THR A 19 -0.25 -22.99 -6.88
C THR A 19 -0.32 -22.63 -5.39
N LEU A 20 0.71 -21.96 -4.86
CA LEU A 20 0.76 -21.64 -3.45
C LEU A 20 -0.25 -20.54 -3.08
N PRO A 21 -0.92 -20.62 -1.92
CA PRO A 21 -1.85 -19.60 -1.48
C PRO A 21 -1.12 -18.27 -1.23
N GLU A 22 -1.60 -17.20 -1.85
CA GLU A 22 -1.01 -15.87 -1.73
C GLU A 22 -1.43 -15.17 -0.43
N PRO A 23 -0.52 -14.44 0.25
CA PRO A 23 0.92 -14.39 0.01
C PRO A 23 1.62 -15.67 0.51
N PHE A 24 2.60 -16.16 -0.24
CA PHE A 24 3.38 -17.33 0.13
C PHE A 24 4.81 -16.95 0.54
N SER A 25 5.43 -17.78 1.40
CA SER A 25 6.77 -17.52 1.90
C SER A 25 7.86 -18.02 0.94
N ARG A 26 9.05 -17.42 1.05
CA ARG A 26 10.27 -17.87 0.37
C ARG A 26 10.57 -19.33 0.66
N ALA A 27 10.38 -19.74 1.92
CA ALA A 27 10.61 -21.11 2.35
C ALA A 27 9.59 -22.07 1.72
N ALA A 28 8.32 -21.68 1.64
CA ALA A 28 7.29 -22.47 0.96
C ALA A 28 7.62 -22.68 -0.53
N LEU A 29 8.08 -21.62 -1.22
CA LEU A 29 8.47 -21.71 -2.62
C LEU A 29 9.75 -22.53 -2.84
N ILE A 30 10.76 -22.39 -1.97
CA ILE A 30 11.97 -23.24 -2.01
C ILE A 30 11.61 -24.70 -1.79
N ASN A 31 10.81 -25.00 -0.78
CA ASN A 31 10.37 -26.37 -0.49
C ASN A 31 9.57 -26.96 -1.66
N TRP A 32 8.73 -26.15 -2.32
CA TRP A 32 7.96 -26.57 -3.50
C TRP A 32 8.86 -27.00 -4.67
N VAL A 33 9.92 -26.23 -4.94
CA VAL A 33 10.89 -26.53 -6.00
C VAL A 33 11.76 -27.72 -5.61
N SER A 34 12.31 -27.73 -4.39
CA SER A 34 13.17 -28.83 -3.89
C SER A 34 12.44 -30.17 -3.84
N ALA A 35 11.13 -30.20 -3.57
CA ALA A 35 10.34 -31.42 -3.62
C ALA A 35 10.23 -32.04 -5.02
N ARG A 36 10.36 -31.23 -6.08
CA ARG A 36 10.27 -31.67 -7.49
C ARG A 36 11.62 -31.82 -8.16
N ARG A 37 12.63 -31.08 -7.69
CA ARG A 37 14.03 -31.09 -8.16
C ARG A 37 15.00 -31.15 -6.98
N PRO A 38 15.09 -32.29 -6.28
CA PRO A 38 15.99 -32.46 -5.15
C PRO A 38 17.48 -32.42 -5.54
N ASP A 39 17.78 -32.56 -6.83
CA ASP A 39 19.13 -32.43 -7.41
C ASP A 39 19.65 -30.98 -7.43
N VAL A 40 18.77 -29.99 -7.26
CA VAL A 40 19.13 -28.56 -7.32
C VAL A 40 19.37 -28.00 -5.92
N GLY A 41 20.52 -27.34 -5.74
CA GLY A 41 20.87 -26.66 -4.49
C GLY A 41 19.97 -25.46 -4.16
N VAL A 42 19.68 -25.26 -2.87
CA VAL A 42 18.84 -24.16 -2.37
C VAL A 42 19.36 -22.78 -2.78
N SER A 43 20.68 -22.60 -2.91
CA SER A 43 21.31 -21.36 -3.39
C SER A 43 20.95 -21.04 -4.84
N SER A 44 20.85 -22.04 -5.71
CA SER A 44 20.44 -21.86 -7.11
C SER A 44 18.95 -21.52 -7.21
N ILE A 45 18.10 -22.16 -6.39
CA ILE A 45 16.67 -21.84 -6.31
C ILE A 45 16.47 -20.40 -5.79
N ALA A 46 17.21 -20.04 -4.75
CA ALA A 46 17.23 -18.69 -4.17
C ALA A 46 17.55 -17.61 -5.20
N ALA A 47 18.56 -17.84 -6.04
CA ALA A 47 18.94 -16.92 -7.10
C ALA A 47 17.82 -16.78 -8.14
N HIS A 48 17.18 -17.88 -8.55
CA HIS A 48 16.06 -17.84 -9.50
C HIS A 48 14.83 -17.12 -8.93
N ILE A 49 14.51 -17.32 -7.65
CA ILE A 49 13.45 -16.56 -6.98
C ILE A 49 13.78 -15.06 -7.03
N GLN A 50 15.04 -14.67 -6.80
CA GLN A 50 15.46 -13.26 -6.88
C GLN A 50 15.39 -12.72 -8.31
N PHE A 51 15.85 -13.47 -9.31
CA PHE A 51 15.77 -13.07 -10.72
C PHE A 51 14.33 -12.97 -11.22
N ALA A 52 13.43 -13.82 -10.73
CA ALA A 52 12.02 -13.83 -11.09
C ALA A 52 11.17 -12.81 -10.31
N THR A 53 11.77 -12.05 -9.37
CA THR A 53 11.05 -11.05 -8.59
C THR A 53 11.17 -9.67 -9.24
N ALA A 54 10.04 -9.09 -9.66
CA ALA A 54 10.02 -7.82 -10.41
C ALA A 54 10.61 -6.64 -9.62
N ASN A 55 10.31 -6.57 -8.32
CA ASN A 55 10.77 -5.50 -7.43
C ASN A 55 11.99 -5.90 -6.57
N ALA A 56 12.77 -6.90 -7.01
CA ALA A 56 14.04 -7.22 -6.37
C ALA A 56 15.16 -6.33 -6.92
N THR A 57 15.97 -5.77 -6.02
CA THR A 57 17.25 -5.15 -6.39
C THR A 57 18.22 -6.23 -6.86
N HIS A 58 18.69 -6.13 -8.11
CA HIS A 58 19.72 -7.01 -8.67
C HIS A 58 21.08 -6.32 -8.64
N THR A 59 21.99 -6.82 -7.80
CA THR A 59 23.39 -6.37 -7.79
C THR A 59 24.19 -7.25 -8.74
N GLY A 60 23.98 -7.11 -10.05
CA GLY A 60 24.67 -7.91 -11.08
C GLY A 60 23.83 -8.20 -12.34
N HIS A 61 24.40 -8.98 -13.26
CA HIS A 61 23.71 -9.41 -14.49
C HIS A 61 22.61 -10.42 -14.17
N ASN A 62 21.36 -10.11 -14.55
CA ASN A 62 20.23 -11.03 -14.48
C ASN A 62 20.10 -11.75 -15.84
N PRO A 63 20.43 -13.06 -15.94
CA PRO A 63 20.34 -13.81 -17.19
C PRO A 63 18.90 -14.04 -17.67
N PHE A 64 17.90 -13.68 -16.87
CA PHE A 64 16.48 -13.80 -17.18
C PHE A 64 15.79 -12.43 -17.31
N ALA A 65 16.55 -11.35 -17.51
CA ALA A 65 16.00 -10.00 -17.62
C ALA A 65 15.00 -9.85 -18.79
N ASP A 66 15.17 -10.61 -19.87
CA ASP A 66 14.25 -10.61 -21.02
C ASP A 66 12.95 -11.42 -20.78
N ARG A 67 12.83 -12.08 -19.61
CA ARG A 67 11.64 -12.85 -19.25
C ARG A 67 10.71 -12.01 -18.37
N GLU A 68 9.41 -12.25 -18.52
CA GLU A 68 8.41 -11.68 -17.62
C GLU A 68 8.67 -12.16 -16.18
N PRO A 69 8.70 -11.26 -15.18
CA PRO A 69 8.84 -11.66 -13.79
C PRO A 69 7.70 -12.60 -13.37
N LEU A 70 7.97 -13.47 -12.39
CA LEU A 70 6.99 -14.42 -11.87
C LEU A 70 6.45 -14.01 -10.50
N LEU A 71 7.18 -13.17 -9.78
CA LEU A 71 6.92 -12.84 -8.38
C LEU A 71 6.95 -11.33 -8.14
N ASN A 72 6.15 -10.89 -7.18
CA ASN A 72 6.30 -9.62 -6.48
C ASN A 72 6.56 -9.90 -5.01
N ARG A 73 7.60 -9.29 -4.44
CA ARG A 73 7.88 -9.38 -3.01
C ARG A 73 7.00 -8.37 -2.27
N VAL A 74 6.21 -8.84 -1.32
CA VAL A 74 5.30 -8.01 -0.49
C VAL A 74 5.75 -7.87 0.97
N GLY A 75 6.77 -8.62 1.37
CA GLY A 75 7.33 -8.58 2.73
C GLY A 75 8.65 -9.34 2.80
N ARG A 76 9.28 -9.38 3.98
CA ARG A 76 10.57 -10.10 4.15
C ARG A 76 10.39 -11.60 3.90
N GLY A 77 10.74 -12.04 2.69
CA GLY A 77 10.54 -13.41 2.28
C GLY A 77 9.07 -13.78 2.07
N GLN A 78 8.19 -12.81 1.82
CA GLN A 78 6.82 -13.06 1.39
C GLN A 78 6.62 -12.55 -0.03
N TYR A 79 5.90 -13.34 -0.82
CA TYR A 79 5.73 -13.14 -2.24
C TYR A 79 4.27 -13.34 -2.64
N VAL A 80 3.87 -12.62 -3.68
CA VAL A 80 2.65 -12.87 -4.45
C VAL A 80 3.06 -13.13 -5.89
N ARG A 81 2.16 -13.71 -6.68
CA ARG A 81 2.37 -13.87 -8.12
C ARG A 81 2.49 -12.51 -8.79
N TYR A 82 3.44 -12.40 -9.73
CA TYR A 82 3.50 -11.27 -10.62
C TYR A 82 2.27 -11.26 -11.51
N ARG A 83 1.64 -10.09 -11.64
CA ARG A 83 0.56 -9.82 -12.58
C ARG A 83 1.00 -8.61 -13.36
N GLU A 84 1.20 -8.78 -14.67
CA GLU A 84 1.41 -7.66 -15.58
C GLU A 84 0.23 -6.70 -15.40
N VAL A 85 0.54 -5.42 -15.17
CA VAL A 85 -0.47 -4.38 -15.20
C VAL A 85 -0.62 -4.03 -16.67
N ASP A 86 -1.67 -4.53 -17.33
CA ASP A 86 -1.97 -4.30 -18.76
C ASP A 86 -1.63 -2.86 -19.16
N GLY A 87 -0.70 -2.66 -20.10
CA GLY A 87 -0.23 -1.32 -20.41
C GLY A 87 0.75 -1.16 -21.56
N GLY A 88 0.54 -1.85 -22.69
CA GLY A 88 1.25 -1.55 -23.94
C GLY A 88 0.86 -0.20 -24.56
N THR A 89 1.81 0.74 -24.51
CA THR A 89 2.11 1.81 -25.50
C THR A 89 1.22 3.06 -25.62
N SER A 90 1.66 4.16 -24.99
CA SER A 90 2.08 5.40 -25.68
C SER A 90 2.78 6.36 -24.70
N PRO A 91 3.96 6.94 -25.04
CA PRO A 91 4.65 7.88 -24.16
C PRO A 91 3.87 9.19 -24.07
N GLY A 92 3.31 9.48 -22.89
CA GLY A 92 2.66 10.76 -22.61
C GLY A 92 1.34 10.73 -21.84
N ALA A 93 0.76 9.55 -21.57
CA ALA A 93 -0.48 9.45 -20.82
C ALA A 93 -0.31 8.54 -19.59
N VAL A 94 0.13 9.16 -18.49
CA VAL A 94 0.18 8.60 -17.13
C VAL A 94 -1.23 8.21 -16.70
N VAL A 95 -1.44 7.03 -16.07
CA VAL A 95 -2.51 6.62 -15.08
C VAL A 95 -2.81 5.09 -15.15
N ARG A 96 -2.88 4.24 -14.09
CA ARG A 96 -2.74 4.35 -12.61
C ARG A 96 -2.15 3.05 -11.99
N SER A 97 -1.17 3.22 -11.13
CA SER A 97 -1.13 2.61 -9.78
C SER A 97 -0.54 3.67 -8.85
N GLY A 98 -1.25 4.81 -8.76
CA GLY A 98 -0.71 6.06 -8.24
C GLY A 98 -1.27 6.44 -6.88
N ARG A 99 -1.57 5.48 -5.99
CA ARG A 99 -2.09 5.80 -4.65
C ARG A 99 -1.64 4.81 -3.56
N VAL A 100 -1.25 5.34 -2.40
CA VAL A 100 -0.89 4.60 -1.17
C VAL A 100 -1.62 5.22 0.02
N VAL A 101 -2.01 4.40 1.01
CA VAL A 101 -2.75 4.85 2.20
C VAL A 101 -1.85 4.81 3.43
N LEU A 102 -1.79 5.90 4.18
CA LEU A 102 -1.05 6.01 5.42
C LEU A 102 -2.02 6.24 6.58
N VAL A 103 -2.00 5.38 7.60
CA VAL A 103 -2.93 5.43 8.74
C VAL A 103 -2.18 5.90 9.99
N GLY A 104 -2.55 7.06 10.53
CA GLY A 104 -1.96 7.65 11.73
C GLY A 104 -2.29 6.87 12.99
N SER A 105 -1.26 6.52 13.75
CA SER A 105 -1.38 5.85 15.05
C SER A 105 -1.90 6.82 16.11
N SER A 106 -3.21 7.03 16.14
CA SER A 106 -3.87 7.88 17.14
C SER A 106 -4.42 7.03 18.29
N GLY A 107 -4.29 7.55 19.51
CA GLY A 107 -4.88 6.96 20.72
C GLY A 107 -4.06 5.83 21.36
N ALA A 108 -4.67 5.20 22.36
CA ALA A 108 -4.00 4.21 23.20
C ALA A 108 -3.66 2.91 22.44
N THR A 109 -2.47 2.38 22.75
CA THR A 109 -2.06 1.03 22.36
C THR A 109 -2.63 -0.02 23.31
N ALA A 110 -2.71 -1.28 22.85
CA ALA A 110 -2.96 -2.43 23.72
C ALA A 110 -1.91 -2.54 24.86
N SER A 111 -2.20 -3.39 25.85
CA SER A 111 -1.31 -3.65 27.00
C SER A 111 -0.14 -4.59 26.66
N GLU A 112 -0.21 -5.26 25.52
CA GLU A 112 0.75 -6.28 25.07
C GLU A 112 1.28 -5.93 23.68
N SER A 113 2.46 -6.47 23.35
CA SER A 113 3.03 -6.34 22.01
C SER A 113 2.13 -6.99 20.96
N GLY A 114 2.03 -6.37 19.80
CA GLY A 114 1.17 -6.84 18.73
C GLY A 114 1.49 -6.21 17.39
N ALA A 115 0.84 -6.71 16.34
CA ALA A 115 0.99 -6.17 14.99
C ALA A 115 0.54 -4.70 14.95
N ALA A 116 1.31 -3.83 14.28
CA ALA A 116 1.07 -2.39 14.21
C ALA A 116 -0.32 -2.06 13.66
N GLY A 117 -0.82 -2.86 12.72
CA GLY A 117 -2.17 -2.72 12.17
C GLY A 117 -3.31 -3.11 13.13
N GLN A 118 -3.02 -3.59 14.34
CA GLN A 118 -4.02 -4.09 15.30
C GLN A 118 -3.82 -3.56 16.72
N ILE A 119 -2.63 -3.05 17.05
CA ILE A 119 -2.30 -2.64 18.42
C ILE A 119 -2.99 -1.33 18.85
N PHE A 120 -3.30 -0.44 17.91
CA PHE A 120 -4.01 0.81 18.17
C PHE A 120 -5.52 0.59 18.18
N ARG A 121 -6.21 1.09 19.21
CA ARG A 121 -7.64 0.78 19.45
C ARG A 121 -8.57 1.98 19.33
N SER A 122 -8.09 3.14 18.87
CA SER A 122 -8.97 4.29 18.68
C SER A 122 -9.95 4.04 17.52
N ASP A 123 -11.16 4.58 17.64
CA ASP A 123 -12.18 4.48 16.59
C ASP A 123 -11.71 5.06 15.26
N GLY A 124 -10.94 6.15 15.32
CA GLY A 124 -10.34 6.78 14.14
C GLY A 124 -9.36 5.85 13.42
N PHE A 125 -8.47 5.20 14.16
CA PHE A 125 -7.54 4.22 13.61
C PHE A 125 -8.28 3.01 13.04
N ALA A 126 -9.26 2.46 13.77
CA ALA A 126 -10.02 1.29 13.33
C ALA A 126 -10.72 1.54 11.99
N ARG A 127 -11.41 2.68 11.84
CA ARG A 127 -12.10 3.03 10.60
C ARG A 127 -11.13 3.31 9.45
N ALA A 128 -10.04 4.03 9.71
CA ALA A 128 -9.02 4.29 8.69
C ALA A 128 -8.34 3.01 8.20
N ARG A 129 -8.09 2.06 9.11
CA ARG A 129 -7.59 0.72 8.79
C ARG A 129 -8.61 -0.05 7.95
N GLU A 130 -9.88 -0.07 8.32
CA GLU A 130 -10.94 -0.72 7.54
C GLU A 130 -10.98 -0.19 6.11
N HIS A 131 -10.94 1.14 5.95
CA HIS A 131 -10.84 1.78 4.65
C HIS A 131 -9.57 1.34 3.88
N ALA A 132 -8.41 1.38 4.51
CA ALA A 132 -7.15 0.97 3.89
C ALA A 132 -7.21 -0.48 3.39
N VAL A 133 -7.73 -1.40 4.21
CA VAL A 133 -7.93 -2.81 3.84
C VAL A 133 -8.94 -2.94 2.70
N HIS A 134 -10.06 -2.23 2.75
CA HIS A 134 -11.10 -2.31 1.71
C HIS A 134 -10.64 -1.73 0.37
N SER A 135 -9.82 -0.68 0.39
CA SER A 135 -9.29 -0.02 -0.81
C SER A 135 -8.38 -0.91 -1.65
N ARG A 136 -7.84 -2.00 -1.06
CA ARG A 136 -6.82 -2.89 -1.65
C ARG A 136 -5.58 -2.16 -2.15
N LEU A 137 -5.34 -0.94 -1.66
CA LEU A 137 -4.12 -0.19 -1.92
C LEU A 137 -3.03 -0.63 -0.94
N PRO A 138 -1.74 -0.43 -1.30
CA PRO A 138 -0.67 -0.52 -0.32
C PRO A 138 -0.96 0.43 0.84
N TRP A 139 -0.76 -0.02 2.07
CA TRP A 139 -0.97 0.82 3.24
C TRP A 139 0.03 0.56 4.37
N PHE A 140 0.27 1.61 5.15
CA PHE A 140 1.24 1.60 6.25
C PHE A 140 0.67 2.33 7.46
N VAL A 141 1.22 2.04 8.63
CA VAL A 141 0.92 2.78 9.87
C VAL A 141 1.96 3.88 10.06
N LEU A 142 1.49 5.11 10.23
CA LEU A 142 2.31 6.24 10.66
C LEU A 142 2.38 6.25 12.18
N SER A 143 3.57 6.01 12.71
CA SER A 143 3.89 6.03 14.12
C SER A 143 4.71 7.26 14.48
N ALA A 144 4.30 7.99 15.51
CA ALA A 144 5.10 9.10 16.02
C ALA A 144 6.51 8.62 16.46
N LYS A 145 6.59 7.44 17.09
CA LYS A 145 7.84 6.83 17.57
C LYS A 145 8.66 6.18 16.46
N HIS A 146 8.00 5.44 15.57
CA HIS A 146 8.67 4.53 14.63
C HIS A 146 8.67 5.01 13.18
N GLY A 147 8.03 6.14 12.88
CA GLY A 147 7.92 6.68 11.53
C GLY A 147 6.90 5.90 10.72
N LEU A 148 7.37 5.01 9.85
CA LEU A 148 6.55 4.18 8.97
C LEU A 148 6.67 2.69 9.34
N LEU A 149 5.54 2.05 9.67
CA LEU A 149 5.44 0.64 10.01
C LEU A 149 4.63 -0.13 8.97
N ASP A 150 5.05 -1.37 8.70
CA ASP A 150 4.20 -2.34 8.03
C ASP A 150 3.07 -2.77 8.98
N PRO A 151 1.83 -2.98 8.50
CA PRO A 151 0.73 -3.47 9.34
C PRO A 151 1.05 -4.74 10.14
N ALA A 152 1.95 -5.59 9.65
CA ALA A 152 2.38 -6.82 10.30
C ALA A 152 3.54 -6.64 11.30
N ASP A 153 4.17 -5.46 11.37
CA ASP A 153 5.30 -5.22 12.28
C ASP A 153 4.85 -5.38 13.73
N VAL A 154 5.54 -6.25 14.49
CA VAL A 154 5.25 -6.43 15.91
C VAL A 154 5.96 -5.35 16.71
N ILE A 155 5.17 -4.54 17.42
CA ILE A 155 5.67 -3.45 18.26
C ILE A 155 5.18 -3.60 19.69
N SER A 156 5.97 -3.10 20.64
CA SER A 156 5.56 -2.99 22.05
C SER A 156 4.76 -1.71 22.28
N PRO A 157 3.84 -1.70 23.26
CA PRO A 157 3.08 -0.50 23.63
C PRO A 157 3.98 0.71 23.89
N PHE A 158 3.52 1.88 23.50
CA PHE A 158 4.23 3.14 23.73
C PHE A 158 3.26 4.33 23.76
N GLU A 159 3.68 5.41 24.38
CA GLU A 159 2.88 6.63 24.54
C GLU A 159 3.68 7.83 24.01
N ILE A 160 3.73 7.96 22.69
CA ILE A 160 4.32 9.11 22.00
C ILE A 160 3.29 9.60 21.00
N GLN A 161 2.86 10.85 21.15
CA GLN A 161 1.99 11.53 20.19
C GLN A 161 2.81 12.54 19.38
N ILE A 162 2.44 12.71 18.11
CA ILE A 162 3.21 13.53 17.16
C ILE A 162 2.96 15.03 17.34
N ASP A 163 1.78 15.41 17.82
CA ASP A 163 1.34 16.78 18.12
C ASP A 163 2.09 17.37 19.33
N ASP A 164 2.41 16.54 20.32
CA ASP A 164 3.24 16.90 21.48
C ASP A 164 4.71 17.19 21.13
N GLN A 165 5.18 16.78 19.94
CA GLN A 165 6.60 16.90 19.58
C GLN A 165 6.94 18.29 19.04
N PRO A 166 8.12 18.86 19.35
CA PRO A 166 8.54 20.15 18.81
C PRO A 166 8.57 20.19 17.28
N ALA A 167 8.44 21.39 16.69
CA ALA A 167 8.44 21.56 15.23
C ALA A 167 9.68 20.96 14.55
N ALA A 168 10.87 21.10 15.15
CA ALA A 168 12.10 20.51 14.63
C ALA A 168 12.04 18.98 14.58
N TYR A 169 11.46 18.34 15.60
CA TYR A 169 11.23 16.90 15.62
C TYR A 169 10.29 16.50 14.49
N ARG A 170 9.15 17.17 14.35
CA ARG A 170 8.16 16.85 13.31
C ARG A 170 8.76 16.99 11.91
N THR A 171 9.57 18.01 11.65
CA THR A 171 10.29 18.17 10.38
C THR A 171 11.23 17.00 10.09
N ALA A 172 12.08 16.63 11.05
CA ALA A 172 13.00 15.50 10.89
C ALA A 172 12.26 14.16 10.74
N TRP A 173 11.18 13.99 11.50
CA TRP A 173 10.28 12.84 11.41
C TRP A 173 9.66 12.74 10.01
N GLY A 174 9.20 13.84 9.43
CA GLY A 174 8.61 13.85 8.09
C GLY A 174 9.60 13.47 6.99
N GLU A 175 10.85 13.97 7.06
CA GLU A 175 11.93 13.57 6.16
C GLU A 175 12.21 12.06 6.25
N TRP A 176 12.28 11.55 7.48
CA TRP A 176 12.55 10.15 7.75
C TRP A 176 11.44 9.23 7.25
N VAL A 177 10.18 9.55 7.51
CA VAL A 177 9.02 8.79 7.03
C VAL A 177 8.98 8.74 5.51
N VAL A 178 9.22 9.86 4.83
CA VAL A 178 9.20 9.87 3.37
C VAL A 178 10.41 9.14 2.77
N ALA A 179 11.56 9.16 3.43
CA ALA A 179 12.67 8.29 3.04
C ALA A 179 12.29 6.80 3.18
N GLN A 180 11.71 6.41 4.32
CA GLN A 180 11.20 5.05 4.54
C GLN A 180 10.14 4.66 3.49
N LEU A 181 9.28 5.59 3.08
CA LEU A 181 8.28 5.35 2.05
C LEU A 181 8.91 5.21 0.66
N ALA A 182 9.91 6.04 0.34
CA ALA A 182 10.66 5.97 -0.92
C ALA A 182 11.48 4.68 -1.04
N ASP A 183 11.94 4.10 0.08
CA ASP A 183 12.60 2.78 0.08
C ASP A 183 11.63 1.65 -0.29
N ARG A 184 10.31 1.88 -0.18
CA ARG A 184 9.26 0.89 -0.45
C ARG A 184 8.56 1.12 -1.78
N LEU A 185 8.47 2.37 -2.25
CA LEU A 185 7.66 2.79 -3.40
C LEU A 185 8.38 3.86 -4.23
N GLN A 186 8.24 3.80 -5.56
CA GLN A 186 8.57 4.93 -6.43
C GLN A 186 7.52 6.02 -6.23
N LEU A 187 7.94 7.20 -5.75
CA LEU A 187 7.02 8.26 -5.32
C LEU A 187 6.58 9.23 -6.41
N ASP A 188 7.29 9.29 -7.53
CA ASP A 188 6.95 10.21 -8.62
C ASP A 188 5.57 9.89 -9.20
N GLY A 189 4.66 10.88 -9.16
CA GLY A 189 3.28 10.73 -9.61
C GLY A 189 2.36 9.94 -8.65
N VAL A 190 2.83 9.55 -7.46
CA VAL A 190 2.02 8.83 -6.46
C VAL A 190 1.24 9.79 -5.56
N THR A 191 -0.04 9.49 -5.36
CA THR A 191 -0.88 10.12 -4.33
C THR A 191 -0.71 9.39 -3.00
N VAL A 192 -0.20 10.09 -2.00
CA VAL A 192 -0.09 9.59 -0.63
C VAL A 192 -1.28 10.10 0.17
N GLU A 193 -2.22 9.19 0.46
CA GLU A 193 -3.45 9.48 1.19
C GLU A 193 -3.23 9.28 2.69
N VAL A 194 -3.40 10.31 3.51
CA VAL A 194 -3.10 10.26 4.95
C VAL A 194 -4.37 10.33 5.81
N HIS A 195 -4.60 9.28 6.59
CA HIS A 195 -5.65 9.16 7.61
C HIS A 195 -5.05 9.25 9.00
N GLY A 196 -4.60 10.43 9.41
CA GLY A 196 -4.02 10.67 10.73
C GLY A 196 -4.26 12.08 11.27
N GLY A 197 -5.08 12.89 10.59
CA GLY A 197 -5.18 14.31 10.86
C GLY A 197 -3.99 15.11 10.35
N VAL A 198 -4.06 16.43 10.57
CA VAL A 198 -3.09 17.40 10.03
C VAL A 198 -1.70 17.25 10.64
N ASP A 199 -1.61 16.78 11.88
CA ASP A 199 -0.34 16.67 12.61
C ASP A 199 0.58 15.60 12.00
N PHE A 200 0.01 14.50 11.52
CA PHE A 200 0.74 13.48 10.75
C PHE A 200 0.99 13.92 9.30
N ALA A 201 0.05 14.62 8.66
CA ALA A 201 0.13 14.93 7.25
C ALA A 201 1.08 16.11 6.93
N GLN A 202 1.05 17.16 7.74
CA GLN A 202 1.78 18.40 7.47
C GLN A 202 3.30 18.20 7.36
N PRO A 203 3.96 17.39 8.21
CA PRO A 203 5.40 17.13 8.07
C PRO A 203 5.79 16.40 6.77
N LEU A 204 4.87 15.65 6.17
CA LEU A 204 5.12 14.86 4.95
C LEU A 204 5.02 15.71 3.67
N ARG A 205 4.36 16.87 3.74
CA ARG A 205 4.03 17.69 2.56
C ARG A 205 5.26 18.06 1.73
N GLN A 206 6.29 18.65 2.35
CA GLN A 206 7.49 19.10 1.64
C GLN A 206 8.34 17.93 1.13
N PRO A 207 8.65 16.90 1.94
CA PRO A 207 9.48 15.80 1.47
C PRO A 207 8.82 14.94 0.38
N LEU A 208 7.49 14.80 0.38
CA LEU A 208 6.72 14.14 -0.68
C LEU A 208 6.76 14.95 -1.98
N ALA A 209 6.48 16.26 -1.90
CA ALA A 209 6.48 17.14 -3.07
C ALA A 209 7.84 17.14 -3.80
N ARG A 210 8.95 17.16 -3.05
CA ARG A 210 10.30 17.08 -3.64
C ARG A 210 10.58 15.77 -4.40
N ARG A 211 9.78 14.73 -4.15
CA ARG A 211 9.88 13.42 -4.80
C ARG A 211 8.77 13.17 -5.83
N GLY A 212 8.03 14.22 -6.22
CA GLY A 212 6.96 14.13 -7.22
C GLY A 212 5.66 13.51 -6.72
N ALA A 213 5.54 13.25 -5.41
CA ALA A 213 4.32 12.72 -4.81
C ALA A 213 3.34 13.84 -4.42
N VAL A 214 2.05 13.51 -4.46
CA VAL A 214 0.94 14.37 -4.06
C VAL A 214 0.41 13.91 -2.71
N LEU A 215 0.35 14.81 -1.73
CA LEU A 215 -0.31 14.52 -0.44
C LEU A 215 -1.82 14.77 -0.54
N ASP A 216 -2.61 13.75 -0.20
CA ASP A 216 -4.07 13.83 -0.08
C ASP A 216 -4.48 13.61 1.39
N ILE A 217 -5.39 14.44 1.89
CA ILE A 217 -5.94 14.34 3.25
C ILE A 217 -7.46 14.28 3.11
N PRO A 218 -8.05 13.09 3.02
CA PRO A 218 -9.49 12.94 2.87
C PRO A 218 -10.21 13.55 4.06
N LEU A 219 -11.33 14.23 3.81
CA LEU A 219 -12.20 14.68 4.88
C LEU A 219 -12.76 13.44 5.61
N PRO A 220 -12.89 13.47 6.96
CA PRO A 220 -13.54 12.39 7.69
C PRO A 220 -14.93 12.09 7.10
N GLY A 221 -15.16 10.85 6.66
CA GLY A 221 -16.43 10.41 6.08
C GLY A 221 -16.59 10.59 4.56
N THR A 222 -15.56 11.04 3.81
CA THR A 222 -15.59 11.13 2.34
C THR A 222 -14.79 10.04 1.62
N TRP A 223 -14.57 8.91 2.28
CA TRP A 223 -13.75 7.81 1.77
C TRP A 223 -14.39 7.17 0.54
N ARG A 224 -13.63 7.02 -0.55
CA ARG A 224 -14.10 6.41 -1.79
C ARG A 224 -13.64 4.95 -1.82
N ASP A 225 -14.59 4.02 -1.84
CA ASP A 225 -14.27 2.63 -2.13
C ASP A 225 -13.74 2.52 -3.55
N SER A 226 -12.48 2.11 -3.67
CA SER A 226 -11.87 1.77 -4.95
C SER A 226 -12.32 0.35 -5.33
N GLY A 227 -13.59 0.20 -5.71
CA GLY A 227 -14.07 -0.97 -6.44
C GLY A 227 -13.58 -0.94 -7.90
N PRO A 228 -13.52 -2.08 -8.60
CA PRO A 228 -13.23 -2.08 -10.03
C PRO A 228 -14.26 -1.18 -10.74
N ALA A 229 -13.79 -0.43 -11.73
CA ALA A 229 -14.63 0.48 -12.50
C ALA A 229 -15.73 -0.30 -13.22
N GLU A 230 -16.90 -0.39 -12.60
CA GLU A 230 -18.12 -0.70 -13.33
C GLU A 230 -18.52 0.54 -14.13
N GLU A 231 -18.43 0.41 -15.45
CA GLU A 231 -19.24 1.20 -16.36
C GLU A 231 -20.71 1.11 -15.93
N ARG A 232 -21.30 2.25 -15.56
CA ARG A 232 -22.59 2.72 -16.09
C ARG A 232 -22.94 4.12 -15.57
N ALA A 233 -23.08 5.03 -16.54
CA ALA A 233 -24.05 6.11 -16.70
C ALA A 233 -24.61 6.85 -15.45
N GLY A 234 -24.56 8.20 -15.51
CA GLY A 234 -24.88 9.14 -14.41
C GLY A 234 -26.37 9.33 -14.06
N PRO A 235 -26.84 10.51 -13.55
CA PRO A 235 -26.12 11.71 -13.16
C PRO A 235 -26.07 11.95 -11.64
N VAL A 236 -25.00 12.64 -11.25
CA VAL A 236 -24.77 13.25 -9.94
C VAL A 236 -25.59 14.54 -9.85
N ASP A 237 -26.65 14.57 -9.03
CA ASP A 237 -27.18 15.76 -8.34
C ASP A 237 -28.57 15.46 -7.72
N ALA A 238 -28.61 15.00 -6.46
CA ALA A 238 -29.88 14.82 -5.75
C ALA A 238 -29.90 15.29 -4.28
N PRO A 239 -28.82 15.22 -3.47
CA PRO A 239 -28.96 15.61 -2.06
C PRO A 239 -28.85 17.13 -1.85
N VAL A 240 -28.07 17.84 -2.67
CA VAL A 240 -27.86 19.30 -2.51
C VAL A 240 -29.05 20.10 -3.07
N ARG A 241 -29.64 19.66 -4.19
CA ARG A 241 -30.81 20.32 -4.79
C ARG A 241 -32.07 20.16 -3.92
N ALA A 242 -32.28 18.98 -3.34
CA ALA A 242 -33.38 18.73 -2.38
C ALA A 242 -33.21 19.51 -1.05
N ALA A 243 -31.97 19.75 -0.62
CA ALA A 243 -31.68 20.58 0.55
C ALA A 243 -31.91 22.08 0.27
N LEU A 244 -31.53 22.57 -0.92
CA LEU A 244 -31.75 23.95 -1.36
C LEU A 244 -33.24 24.25 -1.62
N GLU A 245 -34.02 23.29 -2.14
CA GLU A 245 -35.47 23.45 -2.30
C GLU A 245 -36.21 23.49 -0.96
N ARG A 246 -35.78 22.71 0.04
CA ARG A 246 -36.34 22.79 1.40
C ARG A 246 -36.03 24.12 2.07
N LEU A 247 -34.85 24.70 1.84
CA LEU A 247 -34.49 26.03 2.33
C LEU A 247 -35.27 27.16 1.63
N ARG A 248 -35.43 27.11 0.30
CA ARG A 248 -36.28 28.09 -0.43
C ARG A 248 -37.75 28.01 0.00
N ASN A 249 -38.26 26.81 0.26
CA ASN A 249 -39.63 26.60 0.75
C ASN A 249 -39.84 27.02 2.21
N LEU A 250 -38.78 27.21 3.00
CA LEU A 250 -38.86 27.71 4.38
C LEU A 250 -38.88 29.25 4.43
N VAL A 251 -38.12 29.89 3.53
CA VAL A 251 -38.04 31.36 3.42
C VAL A 251 -39.29 31.95 2.75
N GLY A 252 -39.96 31.21 1.87
CA GLY A 252 -41.22 31.65 1.22
C GLY A 252 -42.48 31.66 2.10
N ARG A 253 -42.44 31.13 3.34
CA ARG A 253 -43.64 30.98 4.21
C ARG A 253 -43.81 32.10 5.24
N HIS A 254 -42.95 33.11 5.25
CA HIS A 254 -43.04 34.26 6.18
C HIS A 254 -43.45 35.58 5.48
N GLY A 255 -44.10 35.51 4.31
CA GLY A 255 -44.47 36.71 3.55
C GLY A 255 -45.84 36.61 2.89
N SER A 256 -46.90 36.26 3.63
CA SER A 256 -48.30 36.55 3.28
C SER A 256 -49.21 36.18 4.46
N ALA A 257 -49.31 37.06 5.45
CA ALA A 257 -50.45 37.15 6.38
C ALA A 257 -50.30 38.41 7.25
N SER A 258 -50.56 39.58 6.67
CA SER A 258 -51.36 40.69 7.22
C SER A 258 -51.33 41.85 6.24
#